data_AF-A0A836RUK3-F1
#
_entry.id   AF-A0A836RUK3-F1
#
_cell.length_a   1.000
_cell.length_b   1.000
_cell.length_c   1.000
_cell.angle_alpha   90.00
_cell.angle_beta   90.00
_cell.angle_gamma   90.00
#
_symmetry.space_group_name_H-M   'P 1'
#
loop_
_entity.id
_entity.type
_entity.pdbx_description
1 polymer ?
#
loop_
_entity_poly.entity_id
_entity_poly.type
_entity_poly.pdbx_seq_one_letter_code
_entity_poly.pdbx_strand_id
1 'polypeptide(L)'
;MDFYGEYRGPVRGLGGEIVSLSGEPINPLASAGTEHLESPRERERDFLEVHVAFPSLGSLQLALLSKAIREAFGERGIRDTNSQTWLLEPPTFEDVYSRMLKEVEGKVSRIVESTSTPLPRL
;
A
#
# COMPACT_ATOMS: atom_id res chain seq x y z
N MET A 1 4.37 21.94 3.27
CA MET A 1 5.08 21.46 2.06
C MET A 1 5.41 22.67 1.20
N ASP A 2 6.59 22.68 0.59
CA ASP A 2 7.07 23.78 -0.24
C ASP A 2 7.26 23.30 -1.69
N PHE A 3 6.22 23.47 -2.51
CA PHE A 3 6.22 23.00 -3.89
C PHE A 3 7.08 23.88 -4.82
N TYR A 4 7.32 25.13 -4.44
CA TYR A 4 8.00 26.14 -5.27
C TYR A 4 9.40 26.53 -4.77
N GLY A 5 9.78 26.08 -3.56
CA GLY A 5 11.09 26.32 -2.96
C GLY A 5 11.23 27.68 -2.27
N GLU A 6 10.13 28.38 -1.99
CA GLU A 6 10.12 29.74 -1.45
C GLU A 6 10.66 29.82 -0.02
N TYR A 7 10.53 28.73 0.75
CA TYR A 7 10.93 28.69 2.16
C TYR A 7 12.39 28.25 2.35
N ARG A 8 13.08 27.85 1.27
CA ARG A 8 14.46 27.33 1.37
C ARG A 8 15.44 28.34 1.96
N GLY A 9 15.32 29.61 1.58
CA GLY A 9 16.17 30.70 2.10
C GLY A 9 15.96 30.93 3.60
N PRO A 10 14.73 31.25 4.04
CA PRO A 10 14.41 31.44 5.45
C PRO A 10 14.75 30.23 6.34
N VAL A 11 14.46 29.01 5.90
CA VAL A 11 14.72 27.78 6.69
C VAL A 11 16.22 27.59 6.92
N ARG A 12 17.05 27.76 5.88
CA ARG A 12 18.52 27.69 6.05
C ARG A 12 19.04 28.78 6.97
N GLY A 13 18.51 30.00 6.86
CA GLY A 13 18.90 31.14 7.71
C GLY A 13 18.63 30.91 9.19
N LEU A 14 17.63 30.08 9.53
CA LEU A 14 17.28 29.71 10.90
C LEU A 14 17.96 28.40 11.37
N GLY A 15 18.84 27.81 10.56
CA GLY A 15 19.49 26.53 10.86
C GLY A 15 18.57 25.31 10.73
N GLY A 16 17.42 25.45 10.04
CA GLY A 16 16.50 24.34 9.79
C GLY A 16 16.94 23.43 8.64
N GLU A 17 16.37 22.23 8.60
CA GLU A 17 16.65 21.21 7.59
C GLU A 17 15.66 21.28 6.42
N ILE A 18 16.15 21.02 5.20
CA ILE A 18 15.33 20.94 3.99
C ILE A 18 15.43 19.52 3.43
N VAL A 19 14.33 18.78 3.52
CA VAL A 19 14.22 17.42 2.97
C VAL A 19 13.59 17.49 1.59
N SER A 20 14.27 16.93 0.58
CA SER A 20 13.79 16.93 -0.81
C SER A 20 13.10 15.61 -1.14
N LEU A 21 11.77 15.63 -1.21
CA LEU A 21 10.95 14.43 -1.49
C LEU A 21 11.05 13.95 -2.96
N SER A 22 11.76 14.67 -3.82
CA SER A 22 11.99 14.28 -5.21
C SER A 22 13.00 13.14 -5.38
N GLY A 23 13.90 12.94 -4.40
CA GLY A 23 14.95 11.92 -4.43
C GLY A 23 14.74 10.79 -3.42
N GLU A 24 13.87 11.00 -2.43
CA GLU A 24 13.60 10.05 -1.34
C GLU A 24 12.10 9.78 -1.31
N PRO A 25 11.63 8.72 -2.00
CA PRO A 25 10.22 8.37 -2.00
C PRO A 25 9.79 7.92 -0.60
N ILE A 26 8.76 8.55 -0.06
CA ILE A 26 8.15 8.12 1.19
C ILE A 26 7.26 6.91 0.91
N ASN A 27 7.45 5.83 1.67
CA ASN A 27 6.56 4.68 1.61
C ASN A 27 5.20 5.06 2.24
N PRO A 28 4.09 5.06 1.49
CA PRO A 28 2.79 5.48 2.01
C PRO A 28 2.16 4.46 2.97
N LEU A 29 2.72 3.26 3.10
CA LEU A 29 2.30 2.23 4.06
C LEU A 29 3.17 2.22 5.34
N ALA A 30 4.16 3.12 5.41
CA ALA A 30 4.96 3.30 6.61
C ALA A 30 4.21 4.09 7.67
N SER A 31 4.59 3.86 8.94
CA SER A 31 4.04 4.61 10.06
C SER A 31 4.49 6.08 9.95
N ALA A 32 3.60 7.03 10.25
CA ALA A 32 3.93 8.46 10.17
C ALA A 32 4.99 8.93 11.20
N GLY A 33 5.33 8.09 12.18
CA GLY A 33 6.41 8.33 13.14
C GLY A 33 6.61 7.17 14.11
N THR A 34 7.69 7.23 14.89
CA THR A 34 8.01 6.23 15.93
C THR A 34 7.26 6.48 17.25
N GLU A 35 6.71 7.68 17.43
CA GLU A 35 5.99 8.08 18.65
C GLU A 35 4.55 7.54 18.69
N HIS A 36 3.97 7.28 17.52
CA HIS A 36 2.65 6.67 17.37
C HIS A 36 2.75 5.48 16.42
N LEU A 37 2.85 4.29 16.99
CA LEU A 37 2.83 3.04 16.23
C LEU A 37 1.40 2.80 15.73
N GLU A 38 1.19 2.98 14.44
CA GLU A 38 -0.09 2.75 13.78
C GLU A 38 -0.24 1.25 13.50
N SER A 39 -1.43 0.71 13.76
CA SER A 39 -1.77 -0.65 13.35
C SER A 39 -1.76 -0.80 11.83
N PRO A 40 -1.54 -2.01 11.28
CA PRO A 40 -1.69 -2.28 9.85
C PRO A 40 -3.04 -1.81 9.30
N ARG A 41 -4.13 -1.94 10.08
CA ARG A 41 -5.46 -1.48 9.68
C ARG A 41 -5.59 0.03 9.66
N GLU A 42 -4.95 0.76 10.57
CA GLU A 42 -4.91 2.22 10.53
C GLU A 42 -4.13 2.71 9.31
N ARG A 43 -2.95 2.15 9.06
CA ARG A 43 -2.16 2.50 7.87
C ARG A 43 -2.87 2.16 6.57
N GLU A 44 -3.56 1.01 6.52
CA GLU A 44 -4.45 0.64 5.41
C GLU A 44 -5.53 1.69 5.23
N ARG A 45 -6.28 2.03 6.29
CA ARG A 45 -7.33 3.04 6.23
C ARG A 45 -6.78 4.36 5.73
N ASP A 46 -5.67 4.84 6.28
CA ASP A 46 -5.12 6.15 5.93
C ASP A 46 -4.67 6.19 4.46
N PHE A 47 -4.03 5.12 3.97
CA PHE A 47 -3.73 4.96 2.55
C PHE A 47 -4.99 4.93 1.67
N LEU A 48 -6.04 4.25 2.12
CA LEU A 48 -7.32 4.20 1.42
C LEU A 48 -8.13 5.51 1.60
N GLU A 49 -7.89 6.34 2.60
CA GLU A 49 -8.56 7.65 2.73
C GLU A 49 -7.94 8.69 1.80
N VAL A 50 -6.70 8.49 1.38
CA VAL A 50 -6.11 9.19 0.23
C VAL A 50 -6.86 8.88 -1.09
N HIS A 51 -7.95 8.09 -1.09
CA HIS A 51 -8.84 7.83 -2.24
C HIS A 51 -9.37 9.06 -2.99
N VAL A 52 -9.27 10.26 -2.42
CA VAL A 52 -9.41 11.49 -3.23
C VAL A 52 -8.48 11.48 -4.46
N ALA A 53 -7.34 10.77 -4.38
CA ALA A 53 -6.39 10.57 -5.46
C ALA A 53 -6.76 9.46 -6.47
N PHE A 54 -7.73 8.58 -6.16
CA PHE A 54 -8.13 7.45 -7.02
C PHE A 54 -9.63 7.46 -7.37
N PRO A 55 -10.18 8.55 -7.94
CA PRO A 55 -11.62 8.69 -8.17
C PRO A 55 -12.21 7.66 -9.14
N SER A 56 -11.36 6.96 -9.91
CA SER A 56 -11.75 5.96 -10.89
C SER A 56 -11.90 4.54 -10.34
N LEU A 57 -11.55 4.28 -9.07
CA LEU A 57 -11.65 2.94 -8.49
C LEU A 57 -13.06 2.69 -7.92
N GLY A 58 -13.75 1.69 -8.47
CA GLY A 58 -15.04 1.24 -7.95
C GLY A 58 -14.91 0.38 -6.69
N SER A 59 -16.02 0.17 -5.96
CA SER A 59 -16.03 -0.53 -4.66
C SER A 59 -15.38 -1.91 -4.67
N LEU A 60 -15.53 -2.68 -5.76
CA LEU A 60 -14.89 -3.98 -5.92
C LEU A 60 -13.35 -3.86 -6.02
N GLN A 61 -12.86 -2.89 -6.77
CA GLN A 61 -11.42 -2.65 -6.93
C GLN A 61 -10.81 -2.19 -5.61
N LEU A 62 -11.52 -1.35 -4.86
CA LEU A 62 -11.11 -0.92 -3.51
C LEU A 62 -11.05 -2.10 -2.53
N ALA A 63 -12.03 -3.01 -2.57
CA ALA A 63 -12.00 -4.21 -1.75
C ALA A 63 -10.82 -5.13 -2.10
N LEU A 64 -10.47 -5.25 -3.38
CA LEU A 64 -9.30 -6.02 -3.83
C LEU A 64 -7.99 -5.37 -3.40
N LEU A 65 -7.88 -4.04 -3.49
CA LEU A 65 -6.73 -3.27 -3.03
C LEU A 65 -6.54 -3.41 -1.51
N SER A 66 -7.61 -3.21 -0.74
CA SER A 66 -7.66 -3.45 0.72
C SER A 66 -7.16 -4.85 1.08
N LYS A 67 -7.66 -5.88 0.36
CA LYS A 67 -7.22 -7.26 0.57
C LYS A 67 -5.72 -7.40 0.30
N ALA A 68 -5.23 -6.89 -0.82
CA ALA A 68 -3.83 -7.01 -1.21
C ALA A 68 -2.88 -6.31 -0.20
N ILE A 69 -3.27 -5.14 0.32
CA ILE A 69 -2.50 -4.43 1.36
C ILE A 69 -2.38 -5.29 2.62
N ARG A 70 -3.51 -5.82 3.13
CA ARG A 70 -3.51 -6.67 4.33
C ARG A 70 -2.67 -7.93 4.16
N GLU A 71 -2.74 -8.55 2.98
CA GLU A 71 -1.92 -9.71 2.67
C GLU A 71 -0.43 -9.36 2.60
N ALA A 72 -0.06 -8.21 2.03
CA ALA A 72 1.33 -7.75 1.99
C ALA A 72 1.90 -7.49 3.40
N PHE A 73 1.12 -6.89 4.31
CA PHE A 73 1.51 -6.79 5.73
C PHE A 73 1.71 -8.17 6.36
N GLY A 74 0.80 -9.10 6.09
CA GLY A 74 0.89 -10.48 6.58
C GLY A 74 2.12 -11.23 6.10
N GLU A 75 2.52 -11.06 4.83
CA GLU A 75 3.74 -11.64 4.25
C GLU A 75 5.02 -11.09 4.92
N ARG A 76 5.00 -9.84 5.36
CA ARG A 76 6.07 -9.22 6.18
C ARG A 76 6.02 -9.63 7.66
N GLY A 77 5.07 -10.49 8.05
CA GLY A 77 4.90 -10.94 9.43
C GLY A 77 4.25 -9.90 10.35
N ILE A 78 3.74 -8.80 9.79
CA ILE A 78 3.11 -7.71 10.55
C ILE A 78 1.65 -8.06 10.78
N ARG A 79 1.23 -8.03 12.05
CA ARG A 79 -0.11 -8.46 12.45
C ARG A 79 -0.80 -7.39 13.27
N ASP A 80 -2.05 -7.14 12.94
CA ASP A 80 -2.92 -6.23 13.68
C ASP A 80 -3.06 -6.62 15.16
N THR A 81 -3.06 -7.92 15.45
CA THR A 81 -3.18 -8.44 16.81
C THR A 81 -1.88 -8.43 17.62
N ASN A 82 -0.75 -8.03 17.03
CA ASN A 82 0.54 -8.02 17.70
C ASN A 82 1.31 -6.72 17.44
N SER A 83 1.18 -5.77 18.36
CA SER A 83 1.83 -4.46 18.29
C SER A 83 3.36 -4.51 18.23
N GLN A 84 3.99 -5.58 18.73
CA GLN A 84 5.45 -5.75 18.63
C GLN A 84 5.91 -5.89 17.18
N THR A 85 5.03 -6.34 16.28
CA THR A 85 5.35 -6.51 14.86
C THR A 85 5.20 -5.21 14.07
N TRP A 86 4.62 -4.16 14.63
CA TRP A 86 4.34 -2.91 13.92
C TRP A 86 5.59 -2.07 13.65
N LEU A 87 6.68 -2.40 14.34
CA LEU A 87 8.02 -1.83 14.15
C LEU A 87 8.80 -2.50 13.01
N LEU A 88 8.30 -3.61 12.46
CA LEU A 88 8.93 -4.24 11.30
C LEU A 88 8.79 -3.36 10.08
N GLU A 89 9.72 -3.55 9.13
CA GLU A 89 9.70 -2.83 7.86
C GLU A 89 8.36 -3.09 7.13
N PRO A 90 7.56 -2.03 6.87
CA PRO A 90 6.27 -2.17 6.22
C PRO A 90 6.42 -2.67 4.77
N PRO A 91 5.36 -3.26 4.19
CA PRO A 91 5.36 -3.53 2.76
C PRO A 91 5.47 -2.24 1.96
N THR A 92 6.01 -2.35 0.75
CA THR A 92 6.07 -1.28 -0.25
C THR A 92 4.87 -1.37 -1.19
N PHE A 93 4.69 -0.35 -2.02
CA PHE A 93 3.67 -0.41 -3.08
C PHE A 93 3.97 -1.52 -4.12
N GLU A 94 5.25 -1.84 -4.33
CA GLU A 94 5.66 -2.95 -5.21
C GLU A 94 5.21 -4.31 -4.67
N ASP A 95 5.28 -4.51 -3.35
CA ASP A 95 4.77 -5.73 -2.69
C ASP A 95 3.25 -5.87 -2.92
N VAL A 96 2.49 -4.78 -2.75
CA VAL A 96 1.05 -4.75 -2.99
C VAL A 96 0.72 -5.04 -4.46
N TYR A 97 1.42 -4.39 -5.39
CA TYR A 97 1.23 -4.60 -6.83
C TYR A 97 1.50 -6.06 -7.22
N SER A 98 2.60 -6.63 -6.74
CA SER A 98 2.97 -8.03 -6.97
C SER A 98 1.91 -9.00 -6.44
N ARG A 99 1.29 -8.67 -5.30
CA ARG A 99 0.19 -9.47 -4.74
C ARG A 99 -1.06 -9.42 -5.61
N MET A 100 -1.41 -8.23 -6.11
CA MET A 100 -2.54 -8.06 -7.02
C MET A 100 -2.35 -8.82 -8.33
N LEU A 101 -1.13 -8.81 -8.90
CA LEU A 101 -0.82 -9.58 -10.11
C LEU A 101 -1.03 -11.08 -9.92
N LYS A 102 -0.51 -11.65 -8.83
CA LYS A 102 -0.69 -13.09 -8.50
C LYS A 102 -2.17 -13.48 -8.41
N GLU A 103 -3.00 -12.62 -7.84
CA GLU A 103 -4.45 -12.83 -7.73
C GLU A 103 -5.16 -12.79 -9.10
N VAL A 104 -4.71 -11.92 -10.02
CA VAL A 104 -5.25 -11.86 -11.38
C VAL A 104 -4.84 -13.09 -12.18
N GLU A 105 -3.56 -13.44 -12.18
CA GLU A 105 -3.04 -14.62 -12.88
C GLU A 105 -3.70 -15.92 -12.39
N GLY A 106 -3.83 -16.08 -11.06
CA GLY A 106 -4.50 -17.25 -10.48
C GLY A 106 -5.98 -17.37 -10.85
N LYS A 107 -6.67 -16.24 -11.08
CA LYS A 107 -8.07 -16.24 -11.52
C LYS A 107 -8.21 -16.51 -13.02
N VAL A 108 -7.32 -15.96 -13.84
CA VAL A 108 -7.29 -16.24 -15.29
C VAL A 108 -7.08 -17.74 -15.53
N SER A 109 -6.14 -18.37 -14.82
CA SER A 109 -5.88 -19.82 -14.94
C SER A 109 -7.09 -20.69 -14.60
N ARG A 110 -7.86 -20.36 -13.55
CA ARG A 110 -9.06 -21.12 -13.14
C ARG A 110 -10.22 -21.02 -14.13
N ILE A 111 -10.35 -19.89 -14.82
CA ILE A 111 -11.40 -19.68 -15.82
C ILE A 111 -11.11 -20.56 -17.05
N VAL A 112 -9.85 -20.60 -17.49
CA VAL A 112 -9.43 -21.41 -18.65
C VAL A 112 -9.67 -22.91 -18.39
N GLU A 113 -9.32 -23.41 -17.20
CA GLU A 113 -9.59 -24.80 -16.80
C GLU A 113 -11.08 -25.13 -16.79
N SER A 114 -11.92 -24.23 -16.25
CA SER A 114 -13.37 -24.41 -16.18
C SER A 114 -14.03 -24.50 -17.56
N THR A 115 -13.53 -23.75 -18.55
CA THR A 115 -14.02 -23.81 -19.94
C THR A 115 -13.50 -25.00 -20.76
N SER A 116 -12.50 -25.73 -20.25
CA SER A 116 -11.89 -26.87 -20.95
C SER A 116 -12.50 -28.23 -20.60
N THR A 117 -13.50 -28.27 -19.70
CA THR A 117 -14.14 -29.53 -19.29
C THR A 117 -15.06 -30.02 -20.41
N PRO A 118 -14.77 -31.17 -21.08
CA PRO A 118 -15.66 -31.70 -22.11
C PRO A 118 -16.94 -32.21 -21.47
N LEU A 119 -18.10 -31.84 -22.02
CA LEU A 119 -19.39 -32.39 -21.63
C LEU A 119 -19.39 -33.92 -21.80
N PRO A 120 -19.91 -34.69 -20.83
CA PRO A 120 -20.03 -36.14 -20.97
C PRO A 120 -20.91 -36.45 -22.18
N ARG A 121 -20.38 -37.27 -23.09
CA ARG A 121 -21.16 -37.80 -24.23
C ARG A 121 -22.23 -38.73 -23.65
N LEU A 122 -23.50 -38.32 -23.81
CA LEU A 122 -24.68 -39.15 -23.57
C LEU A 122 -24.78 -40.27 -24.60
#